data_AF-T0D9I9-F1
#
_entry.id   AF-T0D9I9-F1
#
_cell.length_a   1.000
_cell.length_b   1.000
_cell.length_c   1.000
_cell.angle_alpha   90.00
_cell.angle_beta   90.00
_cell.angle_gamma   90.00
#
_symmetry.space_group_name_H-M   'P 1'
#
loop_
_entity.id
_entity.type
_entity.pdbx_description
1 polymer ?
#
loop_
_entity_poly.entity_id
_entity_poly.type
_entity_poly.pdbx_seq_one_letter_code
_entity_poly.pdbx_strand_id
1 'polypeptide(L)'
;MPVIRMHLGFRRRVCLSLFALVVAVTMATGTAYAADSKKSPSVVESQTTYTIEINTKHPVLKLYRNGQFYREWHVALGKSQTQTPVGDWQIVDKQKDWGGGFGTRWLGLNVPWGTYGIHGTNQPASIGRFASHGCVRMKNRDVEQLFDIVPIGTRVIIHGNPLAHLRTLEYGNIGADVRLVQQRLQAEGYYRDDCKGVFDAPTQFALIYFQITHELPMDGLVTMDDYRALHLVK
;
A
#
# COMPACT_ATOMS: atom_id res chain seq x y z
N MET A 1 59.59 -16.80 -21.32
CA MET A 1 60.52 -15.76 -21.82
C MET A 1 59.92 -14.37 -21.55
N PRO A 2 60.74 -13.35 -21.25
CA PRO A 2 60.55 -12.49 -20.06
C PRO A 2 60.17 -11.02 -20.37
N VAL A 3 59.67 -10.32 -19.32
CA VAL A 3 59.97 -8.92 -18.89
C VAL A 3 59.61 -7.79 -19.89
N ILE A 4 58.93 -6.70 -19.48
CA ILE A 4 59.57 -5.45 -19.03
C ILE A 4 58.62 -4.61 -18.17
N ARG A 5 59.18 -4.22 -17.03
CA ARG A 5 58.72 -3.26 -16.02
C ARG A 5 59.42 -1.94 -16.33
N MET A 6 58.72 -0.79 -16.37
CA MET A 6 59.37 0.53 -16.30
C MET A 6 59.09 1.17 -14.95
N HIS A 7 60.16 1.35 -14.18
CA HIS A 7 60.29 2.31 -13.08
C HIS A 7 60.62 3.69 -13.63
N LEU A 8 60.22 4.74 -12.90
CA LEU A 8 60.97 5.94 -12.49
C LEU A 8 59.92 6.82 -11.76
N GLY A 9 60.02 7.27 -10.52
CA GLY A 9 61.18 7.51 -9.66
C GLY A 9 61.40 9.01 -9.53
N PHE A 10 60.92 9.64 -8.45
CA PHE A 10 61.66 10.74 -7.83
C PHE A 10 61.33 10.91 -6.34
N ARG A 11 62.39 11.16 -5.58
CA ARG A 11 62.54 11.04 -4.13
C ARG A 11 62.85 12.42 -3.53
N ARG A 12 62.34 12.65 -2.31
CA ARG A 12 62.94 13.41 -1.18
C ARG A 12 62.97 14.94 -1.37
N ARG A 13 62.79 15.77 -0.34
CA ARG A 13 63.61 15.84 0.88
C ARG A 13 62.88 16.52 2.06
N VAL A 14 63.31 16.08 3.24
CA VAL A 14 63.08 16.60 4.60
C VAL A 14 63.70 17.99 4.78
N CYS A 15 63.10 18.85 5.60
CA CYS A 15 63.84 19.88 6.34
C CYS A 15 63.23 20.08 7.73
N LEU A 16 63.99 19.72 8.76
CA LEU A 16 63.75 19.98 10.17
C LEU A 16 64.74 21.10 10.57
N SER A 17 64.28 22.18 11.21
CA SER A 17 65.16 23.07 11.98
C SER A 17 64.38 23.89 13.02
N LEU A 18 64.95 23.92 14.22
CA LEU A 18 64.47 24.40 15.51
C LEU A 18 64.61 25.93 15.73
N PHE A 19 63.86 26.41 16.74
CA PHE A 19 64.13 27.50 17.71
C PHE A 19 63.95 28.97 17.29
N ALA A 20 63.03 29.69 17.97
CA ALA A 20 63.39 30.71 18.97
C ALA A 20 62.13 31.31 19.66
N LEU A 21 62.24 31.50 20.97
CA LEU A 21 61.29 32.06 21.93
C LEU A 21 61.35 33.60 21.91
N VAL A 22 60.21 34.30 21.81
CA VAL A 22 60.07 35.69 22.30
C VAL A 22 58.69 35.85 22.97
N VAL A 23 58.72 36.26 24.24
CA VAL A 23 57.57 36.65 25.06
C VAL A 23 57.41 38.16 24.99
N ALA A 24 56.20 38.66 24.76
CA ALA A 24 55.79 40.01 25.15
C ALA A 24 54.32 40.02 25.56
N VAL A 25 54.08 40.42 26.81
CA VAL A 25 52.78 40.55 27.47
C VAL A 25 52.21 41.94 27.20
N THR A 26 50.95 42.03 26.80
CA THR A 26 50.09 43.19 27.10
C THR A 26 48.66 42.76 27.38
N MET A 27 48.12 43.30 28.48
CA MET A 27 46.78 43.08 29.02
C MET A 27 45.72 43.81 28.18
N ALA A 28 44.64 43.12 27.83
CA ALA A 28 43.40 43.75 27.42
C ALA A 28 42.21 43.01 28.04
N THR A 29 41.35 43.82 28.65
CA THR A 29 40.23 43.51 29.55
C THR A 29 38.94 43.14 28.81
N GLY A 30 38.14 42.26 29.42
CA GLY A 30 36.71 42.03 29.11
C GLY A 30 36.49 41.09 27.92
N THR A 31 35.59 40.11 27.93
CA THR A 31 34.23 40.06 28.49
C THR A 31 33.83 38.64 28.93
N ALA A 32 32.74 38.56 29.68
CA ALA A 32 32.19 37.39 30.35
C ALA A 32 32.07 36.12 29.49
N TYR A 33 32.44 34.97 30.09
CA TYR A 33 31.96 33.66 29.68
C TYR A 33 30.45 33.58 29.96
N ALA A 34 29.64 33.81 28.93
CA ALA A 34 28.24 33.42 28.94
C ALA A 34 28.14 31.89 28.79
N ALA A 35 27.50 31.25 29.75
CA ALA A 35 27.03 29.89 29.64
C ALA A 35 25.95 29.81 28.55
N ASP A 36 26.10 28.92 27.56
CA ASP A 36 24.93 28.24 26.97
C ASP A 36 25.30 27.00 26.12
N SER A 37 24.32 26.11 26.00
CA SER A 37 24.21 24.88 25.20
C SER A 37 24.34 23.56 25.96
N LYS A 38 23.46 23.37 26.95
CA LYS A 38 22.87 22.04 27.15
C LYS A 38 22.06 21.70 25.90
N LYS A 39 22.65 20.90 25.01
CA LYS A 39 21.92 20.27 23.90
C LYS A 39 20.90 19.31 24.51
N SER A 40 19.65 19.75 24.57
CA SER A 40 18.50 18.94 24.98
C SER A 40 18.40 17.72 24.05
N PRO A 41 18.13 16.50 24.56
CA PRO A 41 17.96 15.35 23.69
C PRO A 41 16.70 15.57 22.85
N SER A 42 16.87 15.54 21.54
CA SER A 42 15.79 15.57 20.55
C SER A 42 14.82 14.43 20.85
N VAL A 43 13.61 14.78 21.31
CA VAL A 43 12.47 13.86 21.39
C VAL A 43 12.24 13.32 19.99
N VAL A 44 12.47 12.03 19.78
CA VAL A 44 12.07 11.35 18.56
C VAL A 44 10.55 11.29 18.59
N GLU A 45 9.88 12.22 17.90
CA GLU A 45 8.45 12.14 17.66
C GLU A 45 8.16 10.86 16.88
N SER A 46 7.65 9.85 17.56
CA SER A 46 7.05 8.68 16.93
C SER A 46 5.94 9.18 15.99
N GLN A 47 6.15 9.10 14.68
CA GLN A 47 5.12 9.48 13.70
C GLN A 47 3.82 8.73 14.03
N THR A 48 2.72 9.47 14.18
CA THR A 48 1.41 8.85 14.43
C THR A 48 1.03 8.02 13.20
N THR A 49 0.73 6.75 13.40
CA THR A 49 0.29 5.85 12.32
C THR A 49 -1.22 5.65 12.38
N TYR A 50 -1.85 5.54 11.21
CA TYR A 50 -3.26 5.24 11.07
C TYR A 50 -3.45 3.97 10.25
N THR A 51 -4.44 3.16 10.60
CA THR A 51 -4.86 2.00 9.81
C THR A 51 -6.38 1.92 9.83
N ILE A 52 -6.95 1.69 8.66
CA ILE A 52 -8.38 1.49 8.48
C ILE A 52 -8.62 0.00 8.26
N GLU A 53 -9.58 -0.58 8.97
CA GLU A 53 -10.05 -1.95 8.75
C GLU A 53 -11.53 -1.95 8.38
N ILE A 54 -11.88 -2.77 7.39
CA ILE A 54 -13.24 -2.95 6.88
C ILE A 54 -13.49 -4.44 6.75
N ASN A 55 -14.67 -4.92 7.16
CA ASN A 55 -15.06 -6.32 7.01
C ASN A 55 -16.20 -6.44 6.00
N THR A 56 -16.04 -7.24 4.94
CA THR A 56 -17.08 -7.38 3.90
C THR A 56 -18.35 -8.10 4.35
N LYS A 57 -18.39 -8.66 5.57
CA LYS A 57 -19.61 -9.22 6.18
C LYS A 57 -20.34 -8.24 7.10
N HIS A 58 -19.63 -7.23 7.61
CA HIS A 58 -20.18 -6.27 8.57
C HIS A 58 -19.93 -4.86 8.05
N PRO A 59 -20.98 -4.10 7.70
CA PRO A 59 -20.86 -2.79 7.06
C PRO A 59 -20.41 -1.69 8.04
N VAL A 60 -19.20 -1.86 8.56
CA VAL A 60 -18.50 -0.95 9.48
C VAL A 60 -17.06 -0.70 8.99
N LEU A 61 -16.59 0.52 9.21
CA LEU A 61 -15.21 0.94 9.02
C LEU A 61 -14.63 1.29 10.39
N LYS A 62 -13.53 0.65 10.77
CA LYS A 62 -12.80 0.91 12.01
C LYS A 62 -11.50 1.65 11.68
N LEU A 63 -11.20 2.67 12.47
CA LEU A 63 -9.94 3.40 12.42
C LEU A 63 -9.14 3.10 13.67
N TYR A 64 -7.87 2.78 13.47
CA TYR A 64 -6.87 2.59 14.52
C TYR A 64 -5.83 3.69 14.42
N ARG A 65 -5.37 4.17 15.58
CA ARG A 65 -4.30 5.16 15.74
C ARG A 65 -3.20 4.52 16.59
N ASN A 66 -1.98 4.43 16.06
CA ASN A 66 -0.85 3.75 16.70
C ASN A 66 -1.19 2.30 17.12
N GLY A 67 -1.95 1.59 16.28
CA GLY A 67 -2.42 0.22 16.54
C GLY A 67 -3.56 0.10 17.56
N GLN A 68 -3.98 1.19 18.20
CA GLN A 68 -5.10 1.19 19.14
C GLN A 68 -6.39 1.62 18.45
N PHE A 69 -7.51 0.98 18.79
CA PHE A 69 -8.82 1.37 18.28
C PHE A 69 -9.11 2.83 18.61
N TYR A 70 -9.53 3.60 17.61
CA TYR A 70 -9.81 5.03 17.75
C TYR A 70 -11.28 5.35 17.51
N ARG A 71 -11.87 4.85 16.42
CA ARG A 71 -13.27 5.14 16.06
C ARG A 71 -13.85 4.09 15.11
N GLU A 72 -15.17 3.99 15.10
CA GLU A 72 -15.95 3.18 14.16
C GLU A 72 -17.06 4.02 13.50
N TRP A 73 -17.37 3.72 12.24
CA TRP A 73 -18.52 4.25 11.52
C TRP A 73 -19.25 3.17 10.74
N HIS A 74 -20.58 3.30 10.64
CA HIS A 74 -21.36 2.52 9.69
C HIS A 74 -21.08 2.97 8.25
N VAL A 75 -20.97 2.01 7.34
CA VAL A 75 -20.70 2.25 5.92
C VAL A 75 -21.67 1.50 5.02
N ALA A 76 -21.72 1.81 3.73
CA ALA A 76 -22.30 0.92 2.73
C ALA A 76 -21.16 0.25 1.95
N LEU A 77 -21.31 -1.04 1.68
CA LEU A 77 -20.34 -1.85 0.96
C LEU A 77 -20.90 -2.33 -0.38
N GLY A 78 -20.03 -2.95 -1.18
CA GLY A 78 -20.37 -3.55 -2.45
C GLY A 78 -21.44 -4.63 -2.32
N LYS A 79 -22.33 -4.71 -3.33
CA LYS A 79 -23.26 -5.84 -3.48
C LYS A 79 -22.49 -7.14 -3.78
N SER A 80 -23.18 -8.28 -3.71
CA SER A 80 -22.59 -9.61 -3.98
C SER A 80 -21.82 -9.70 -5.32
N GLN A 81 -22.32 -9.07 -6.38
CA GLN A 81 -21.70 -9.08 -7.73
C GLN A 81 -20.67 -7.96 -7.95
N THR A 82 -20.63 -6.96 -7.08
CA THR A 82 -19.75 -5.78 -7.19
C THR A 82 -19.09 -5.55 -5.84
N GLN A 83 -18.41 -6.57 -5.35
CA GLN A 83 -17.91 -6.62 -3.98
C GLN A 83 -16.88 -5.51 -3.74
N THR A 84 -16.82 -5.07 -2.49
CA THR A 84 -15.73 -4.20 -2.06
C THR A 84 -14.41 -4.98 -2.16
N PRO A 85 -13.35 -4.38 -2.74
CA PRO A 85 -12.14 -5.11 -3.12
C PRO A 85 -11.40 -5.63 -1.87
N VAL A 86 -11.50 -6.93 -1.61
CA VAL A 86 -10.79 -7.60 -0.51
C VAL A 86 -9.28 -7.51 -0.76
N GLY A 87 -8.51 -7.08 0.24
CA GLY A 87 -7.07 -6.92 0.13
C GLY A 87 -6.50 -5.85 1.07
N ASP A 88 -5.25 -5.47 0.79
CA ASP A 88 -4.48 -4.50 1.57
C ASP A 88 -4.10 -3.33 0.66
N TRP A 89 -4.66 -2.16 0.96
CA TRP A 89 -4.62 -0.98 0.11
C TRP A 89 -4.07 0.22 0.87
N GLN A 90 -3.88 1.31 0.15
CA GLN A 90 -3.48 2.60 0.71
C GLN A 90 -4.35 3.70 0.13
N ILE A 91 -4.64 4.71 0.96
CA ILE A 91 -5.20 5.97 0.47
C ILE A 91 -4.12 6.69 -0.34
N VAL A 92 -4.34 6.87 -1.64
CA VAL A 92 -3.39 7.51 -2.56
C VAL A 92 -3.87 8.85 -3.10
N ASP A 93 -5.16 9.17 -2.90
CA ASP A 93 -5.77 10.40 -3.38
C ASP A 93 -6.82 10.90 -2.38
N LYS A 94 -6.97 12.21 -2.27
CA LYS A 94 -7.92 12.88 -1.37
C LYS A 94 -8.47 14.14 -2.03
N GLN A 95 -9.78 14.18 -2.26
CA GLN A 95 -10.44 15.31 -2.91
C GLN A 95 -11.69 15.77 -2.16
N LYS A 96 -11.94 17.09 -2.18
CA LYS A 96 -13.20 17.69 -1.79
C LYS A 96 -14.05 17.81 -3.06
N ASP A 97 -15.28 17.32 -3.03
CA ASP A 97 -16.27 17.46 -4.12
C ASP A 97 -15.92 16.76 -5.45
N TRP A 98 -15.57 15.47 -5.39
CA TRP A 98 -15.24 14.62 -6.56
C TRP A 98 -16.39 14.46 -7.58
N GLY A 99 -17.64 14.72 -7.16
CA GLY A 99 -18.84 14.64 -8.00
C GLY A 99 -20.08 14.24 -7.21
N GLY A 100 -21.28 14.59 -7.71
CA GLY A 100 -22.52 14.55 -6.93
C GLY A 100 -22.88 13.20 -6.28
N GLY A 101 -22.53 12.07 -6.91
CA GLY A 101 -22.77 10.73 -6.35
C GLY A 101 -21.83 10.33 -5.20
N PHE A 102 -20.71 11.04 -5.04
CA PHE A 102 -19.64 10.69 -4.12
C PHE A 102 -19.68 11.50 -2.81
N GLY A 103 -20.65 12.41 -2.69
CA GLY A 103 -20.81 13.26 -1.52
C GLY A 103 -19.67 14.29 -1.40
N THR A 104 -19.32 14.64 -0.17
CA THR A 104 -18.46 15.80 0.13
C THR A 104 -16.97 15.49 0.09
N ARG A 105 -16.57 14.23 0.26
CA ARG A 105 -15.16 13.81 0.29
C ARG A 105 -14.95 12.51 -0.47
N TRP A 106 -13.78 12.40 -1.09
CA TRP A 106 -13.25 11.22 -1.74
C TRP A 106 -11.88 10.87 -1.16
N LEU A 107 -11.67 9.60 -0.82
CA LEU A 107 -10.38 9.02 -0.45
C LEU A 107 -10.12 7.82 -1.38
N GLY A 108 -9.30 8.01 -2.41
CA GLY A 108 -9.02 7.01 -3.44
C GLY A 108 -8.05 5.93 -2.95
N LEU A 109 -8.32 4.67 -3.31
CA LEU A 109 -7.51 3.50 -2.98
C LEU A 109 -6.69 3.04 -4.18
N ASN A 110 -5.49 2.52 -3.95
CA ASN A 110 -4.59 1.98 -4.97
C ASN A 110 -4.95 0.56 -5.45
N VAL A 111 -6.22 0.31 -5.73
CA VAL A 111 -6.69 -0.99 -6.24
C VAL A 111 -6.32 -1.10 -7.73
N PRO A 112 -5.51 -2.08 -8.16
CA PRO A 112 -4.89 -2.04 -9.48
C PRO A 112 -5.85 -2.28 -10.65
N TRP A 113 -7.02 -2.86 -10.40
CA TRP A 113 -7.99 -3.22 -11.43
C TRP A 113 -9.15 -2.23 -11.59
N GLY A 114 -9.16 -1.11 -10.86
CA GLY A 114 -10.20 -0.09 -11.04
C GLY A 114 -10.17 1.05 -10.04
N THR A 115 -11.11 1.99 -10.21
CA THR A 115 -11.25 3.14 -9.33
C THR A 115 -12.12 2.80 -8.13
N TYR A 116 -11.48 2.63 -6.98
CA TYR A 116 -12.15 2.36 -5.71
C TYR A 116 -11.78 3.41 -4.67
N GLY A 117 -12.70 3.68 -3.74
CA GLY A 117 -12.50 4.70 -2.72
C GLY A 117 -13.43 4.58 -1.53
N ILE A 118 -13.07 5.28 -0.46
CA ILE A 118 -13.95 5.61 0.66
C ILE A 118 -14.50 7.01 0.39
N HIS A 119 -15.82 7.17 0.37
CA HIS A 119 -16.41 8.46 0.00
C HIS A 119 -17.74 8.72 0.71
N GLY A 120 -18.25 9.94 0.60
CA GLY A 120 -19.58 10.33 1.09
C GLY A 120 -20.71 9.69 0.30
N THR A 121 -21.93 10.23 0.38
CA THR A 121 -23.04 9.72 -0.44
C THR A 121 -24.15 10.76 -0.57
N ASN A 122 -24.84 10.76 -1.71
CA ASN A 122 -26.12 11.44 -1.88
C ASN A 122 -27.31 10.51 -1.58
N GLN A 123 -27.06 9.25 -1.23
CA GLN A 123 -28.05 8.24 -0.86
C GLN A 123 -27.82 7.80 0.60
N PRO A 124 -28.11 8.63 1.61
CA PRO A 124 -27.82 8.32 3.02
C PRO A 124 -28.53 7.05 3.53
N ALA A 125 -29.67 6.68 2.94
CA ALA A 125 -30.39 5.44 3.25
C ALA A 125 -29.63 4.16 2.84
N SER A 126 -28.56 4.27 2.04
CA SER A 126 -27.70 3.13 1.69
C SER A 126 -26.73 2.73 2.81
N ILE A 127 -26.46 3.62 3.77
CA ILE A 127 -25.50 3.37 4.85
C ILE A 127 -26.00 2.24 5.75
N GLY A 128 -25.11 1.31 6.09
CA GLY A 128 -25.42 0.07 6.81
C GLY A 128 -25.88 -1.08 5.90
N ARG A 129 -25.77 -0.96 4.56
CA ARG A 129 -26.24 -1.96 3.58
C ARG A 129 -25.18 -2.33 2.55
N PHE A 130 -25.38 -3.45 1.88
CA PHE A 130 -24.63 -3.85 0.68
C PHE A 130 -25.31 -3.27 -0.56
N ALA A 131 -24.93 -2.05 -0.94
CA ALA A 131 -25.67 -1.23 -1.91
C ALA A 131 -24.79 -0.52 -2.95
N SER A 132 -23.46 -0.55 -2.81
CA SER A 132 -22.54 0.13 -3.73
C SER A 132 -22.07 -0.79 -4.86
N HIS A 133 -21.36 -0.19 -5.83
CA HIS A 133 -20.65 -0.90 -6.90
C HIS A 133 -19.20 -1.26 -6.51
N GLY A 134 -18.91 -1.36 -5.21
CA GLY A 134 -17.61 -1.77 -4.67
C GLY A 134 -16.99 -0.74 -3.74
N CYS A 135 -17.18 0.57 -4.00
CA CYS A 135 -16.70 1.62 -3.11
C CYS A 135 -17.33 1.56 -1.71
N VAL A 136 -16.64 2.12 -0.73
CA VAL A 136 -17.09 2.22 0.66
C VAL A 136 -17.79 3.56 0.83
N ARG A 137 -19.11 3.55 1.06
CA ARG A 137 -19.89 4.78 1.25
C ARG A 137 -20.02 5.11 2.73
N MET A 138 -19.87 6.36 3.08
CA MET A 138 -20.05 6.91 4.43
C MET A 138 -21.10 8.02 4.39
N LYS A 139 -21.67 8.39 5.55
CA LYS A 139 -22.40 9.65 5.65
C LYS A 139 -21.43 10.82 5.42
N ASN A 140 -21.88 11.90 4.80
CA ASN A 140 -21.02 13.06 4.48
C ASN A 140 -20.28 13.60 5.72
N ARG A 141 -21.00 13.78 6.85
CA ARG A 141 -20.40 14.22 8.12
C ARG A 141 -19.32 13.26 8.66
N ASP A 142 -19.44 11.96 8.36
CA ASP A 142 -18.57 10.92 8.88
C ASP A 142 -17.30 10.83 8.02
N VAL A 143 -17.44 10.93 6.68
CA VAL A 143 -16.29 10.97 5.77
C VAL A 143 -15.50 12.27 5.91
N GLU A 144 -16.14 13.38 6.23
CA GLU A 144 -15.46 14.65 6.53
C GLU A 144 -14.51 14.50 7.72
N GLN A 145 -14.97 13.86 8.79
CA GLN A 145 -14.11 13.55 9.94
C GLN A 145 -12.96 12.63 9.56
N LEU A 146 -13.26 11.51 8.87
CA LEU A 146 -12.22 10.57 8.44
C LEU A 146 -11.17 11.28 7.56
N PHE A 147 -11.63 12.09 6.61
CA PHE A 147 -10.79 12.87 5.72
C PHE A 147 -9.86 13.80 6.49
N ASP A 148 -10.33 14.49 7.53
CA ASP A 148 -9.46 15.39 8.28
C ASP A 148 -8.47 14.63 9.20
N ILE A 149 -8.80 13.40 9.60
CA ILE A 149 -7.95 12.59 10.50
C ILE A 149 -6.81 11.90 9.76
N VAL A 150 -7.08 11.23 8.62
CA VAL A 150 -6.13 10.30 8.01
C VAL A 150 -5.31 10.93 6.87
N PRO A 151 -3.97 10.80 6.86
CA PRO A 151 -3.14 11.27 5.76
C PRO A 151 -3.19 10.34 4.54
N ILE A 152 -2.72 10.84 3.38
CA ILE A 152 -2.33 9.98 2.25
C ILE A 152 -1.26 9.00 2.72
N GLY A 153 -1.29 7.77 2.21
CA GLY A 153 -0.46 6.64 2.64
C GLY A 153 -1.05 5.81 3.78
N THR A 154 -2.18 6.24 4.36
CA THR A 154 -2.90 5.43 5.37
C THR A 154 -3.29 4.07 4.80
N ARG A 155 -2.89 3.01 5.49
CA ARG A 155 -3.21 1.62 5.14
C ARG A 155 -4.70 1.34 5.34
N VAL A 156 -5.30 0.62 4.40
CA VAL A 156 -6.71 0.21 4.39
C VAL A 156 -6.79 -1.29 4.14
N ILE A 157 -7.13 -2.05 5.17
CA ILE A 157 -7.28 -3.49 5.11
C ILE A 157 -8.76 -3.83 4.97
N ILE A 158 -9.10 -4.51 3.88
CA ILE A 158 -10.47 -4.96 3.58
C ILE A 158 -10.50 -6.48 3.73
N HIS A 159 -11.02 -6.94 4.86
CA HIS A 159 -11.14 -8.35 5.21
C HIS A 159 -12.38 -8.96 4.53
N GLY A 160 -12.22 -10.16 3.97
CA GLY A 160 -13.31 -10.90 3.36
C GLY A 160 -12.82 -12.19 2.71
N ASN A 161 -13.76 -12.93 2.12
CA ASN A 161 -13.44 -14.05 1.23
C ASN A 161 -13.51 -13.56 -0.22
N PRO A 162 -12.39 -13.48 -0.97
CA PRO A 162 -12.40 -13.13 -2.40
C PRO A 162 -13.30 -14.06 -3.24
N LEU A 163 -13.54 -15.29 -2.78
CA LEU A 163 -14.39 -16.29 -3.43
C LEU A 163 -15.80 -16.35 -2.84
N ALA A 164 -16.25 -15.32 -2.11
CA ALA A 164 -17.60 -15.29 -1.54
C ALA A 164 -18.70 -15.37 -2.61
N HIS A 165 -18.41 -14.92 -3.83
CA HIS A 165 -19.28 -15.11 -5.00
C HIS A 165 -18.49 -15.84 -6.08
N LEU A 166 -18.44 -17.16 -5.95
CA LEU A 166 -17.76 -18.00 -6.92
C LEU A 166 -18.47 -17.91 -8.28
N ARG A 167 -17.68 -17.70 -9.34
CA ARG A 167 -18.12 -17.57 -10.73
C ARG A 167 -17.07 -18.17 -11.65
N THR A 168 -17.45 -18.50 -12.88
CA THR A 168 -16.44 -18.81 -13.90
C THR A 168 -15.68 -17.54 -14.24
N LEU A 169 -14.35 -17.57 -14.20
CA LEU A 169 -13.53 -16.43 -14.63
C LEU A 169 -13.09 -16.62 -16.07
N GLU A 170 -13.12 -15.52 -16.80
CA GLU A 170 -12.72 -15.44 -18.20
C GLU A 170 -12.00 -14.13 -18.49
N TYR A 171 -11.43 -14.03 -19.70
CA TYR A 171 -10.76 -12.83 -20.17
C TYR A 171 -11.60 -11.55 -19.93
N GLY A 172 -10.96 -10.51 -19.42
CA GLY A 172 -11.57 -9.22 -19.08
C GLY A 172 -12.23 -9.17 -17.71
N ASN A 173 -12.36 -10.30 -17.00
CA ASN A 173 -12.84 -10.28 -15.62
C ASN A 173 -11.83 -9.59 -14.72
N ILE A 174 -12.33 -8.84 -13.73
CA ILE A 174 -11.52 -8.16 -12.72
C ILE A 174 -12.01 -8.50 -11.32
N GLY A 175 -11.12 -8.42 -10.33
CA GLY A 175 -11.49 -8.56 -8.93
C GLY A 175 -10.45 -9.25 -8.05
N ALA A 176 -10.79 -9.35 -6.77
CA ALA A 176 -9.96 -10.05 -5.78
C ALA A 176 -9.95 -11.57 -6.03
N ASP A 177 -11.00 -12.13 -6.62
CA ASP A 177 -11.09 -13.52 -7.09
C ASP A 177 -10.06 -13.81 -8.19
N VAL A 178 -9.99 -12.94 -9.20
CA VAL A 178 -8.98 -13.01 -10.26
C VAL A 178 -7.58 -12.90 -9.68
N ARG A 179 -7.37 -11.93 -8.77
CA ARG A 179 -6.07 -11.75 -8.13
C ARG A 179 -5.64 -12.99 -7.34
N LEU A 180 -6.58 -13.65 -6.66
CA LEU A 180 -6.31 -14.87 -5.91
C LEU A 180 -5.92 -16.03 -6.84
N VAL A 181 -6.57 -16.17 -7.99
CA VAL A 181 -6.18 -17.16 -9.02
C VAL A 181 -4.78 -16.86 -9.54
N GLN A 182 -4.48 -15.61 -9.89
CA GLN A 182 -3.14 -15.20 -10.32
C GLN A 182 -2.07 -15.54 -9.26
N GLN A 183 -2.35 -15.24 -7.99
CA GLN A 183 -1.45 -15.56 -6.88
C GLN A 183 -1.20 -17.06 -6.76
N ARG A 184 -2.22 -17.88 -6.99
CA ARG A 184 -2.08 -19.33 -6.92
C ARG A 184 -1.33 -19.89 -8.12
N LEU A 185 -1.66 -19.45 -9.34
CA LEU A 185 -0.90 -19.78 -10.55
C LEU A 185 0.58 -19.35 -10.42
N GLN A 186 0.84 -18.21 -9.79
CA GLN A 186 2.20 -17.73 -9.53
C GLN A 186 2.93 -18.59 -8.50
N ALA A 187 2.26 -18.97 -7.40
CA ALA A 187 2.83 -19.86 -6.39
C ALA A 187 3.16 -21.26 -6.94
N GLU A 188 2.40 -21.72 -7.93
CA GLU A 188 2.62 -22.99 -8.65
C GLU A 188 3.61 -22.85 -9.83
N GLY A 189 4.12 -21.64 -10.11
CA GLY A 189 5.14 -21.38 -11.13
C GLY A 189 4.62 -21.14 -12.55
N TYR A 190 3.30 -21.07 -12.75
CA TYR A 190 2.66 -20.85 -14.06
C TYR A 190 2.56 -19.36 -14.45
N TYR A 191 2.48 -18.45 -13.47
CA TYR A 191 2.29 -17.02 -13.69
C TYR A 191 3.45 -16.19 -13.13
N ARG A 192 4.03 -15.30 -13.94
CA ARG A 192 5.23 -14.52 -13.57
C ARG A 192 5.01 -13.01 -13.48
N ASP A 193 3.88 -12.53 -13.96
CA ASP A 193 3.53 -11.11 -13.93
C ASP A 193 2.95 -10.71 -12.56
N ASP A 194 2.75 -9.40 -12.35
CA ASP A 194 2.13 -8.92 -11.12
C ASP A 194 0.67 -9.38 -11.03
N CYS A 195 0.26 -9.84 -9.84
CA CYS A 195 -1.13 -10.21 -9.57
C CYS A 195 -2.00 -8.94 -9.42
N LYS A 196 -2.38 -8.33 -10.54
CA LYS A 196 -3.14 -7.08 -10.62
C LYS A 196 -4.66 -7.28 -10.53
N GLY A 197 -5.15 -8.51 -10.40
CA GLY A 197 -6.58 -8.78 -10.33
C GLY A 197 -7.33 -8.48 -11.63
N VAL A 198 -6.64 -8.56 -12.77
CA VAL A 198 -7.19 -8.41 -14.12
C VAL A 198 -6.91 -9.68 -14.90
N PHE A 199 -7.95 -10.30 -15.44
CA PHE A 199 -7.84 -11.53 -16.21
C PHE A 199 -7.50 -11.17 -17.65
N ASP A 200 -6.22 -10.96 -17.90
CA ASP A 200 -5.66 -10.59 -19.20
C ASP A 200 -5.06 -11.79 -19.94
N ALA A 201 -4.45 -11.53 -21.10
CA ALA A 201 -3.85 -12.58 -21.92
C ALA A 201 -2.74 -13.35 -21.18
N PRO A 202 -1.80 -12.71 -20.46
CA PRO A 202 -0.86 -13.43 -19.60
C PRO A 202 -1.52 -14.38 -18.60
N THR A 203 -2.61 -13.94 -17.96
CA THR A 203 -3.36 -14.76 -17.00
C THR A 203 -3.98 -15.98 -17.70
N GLN A 204 -4.59 -15.77 -18.87
CA GLN A 204 -5.21 -16.84 -19.65
C GLN A 204 -4.17 -17.87 -20.13
N PHE A 205 -3.00 -17.43 -20.60
CA PHE A 205 -1.94 -18.34 -21.02
C PHE A 205 -1.39 -19.17 -19.85
N ALA A 206 -1.18 -18.55 -18.69
CA ALA A 206 -0.76 -19.27 -17.49
C ALA A 206 -1.80 -20.32 -17.07
N LEU A 207 -3.10 -19.97 -17.14
CA LEU A 207 -4.17 -20.90 -16.83
C LEU A 207 -4.23 -22.07 -17.81
N ILE A 208 -4.14 -21.82 -19.12
CA ILE A 208 -4.14 -22.91 -20.12
C ILE A 208 -2.95 -23.85 -19.89
N TYR A 209 -1.78 -23.31 -19.57
CA TYR A 209 -0.61 -24.16 -19.26
C TYR A 209 -0.80 -24.98 -17.98
N PHE A 210 -1.44 -24.38 -16.96
CA PHE A 210 -1.87 -25.11 -15.76
C PHE A 210 -2.88 -26.21 -16.10
N GLN A 211 -3.88 -25.93 -16.92
CA GLN A 211 -4.91 -26.90 -17.33
C GLN A 211 -4.29 -28.10 -18.06
N ILE A 212 -3.38 -27.87 -19.00
CA ILE A 212 -2.65 -28.92 -19.73
C ILE A 212 -1.93 -29.87 -18.76
N THR A 213 -1.20 -29.31 -17.80
CA THR A 213 -0.36 -30.07 -16.87
C THR A 213 -1.15 -30.83 -15.80
N HIS A 214 -2.41 -30.46 -15.58
CA HIS A 214 -3.32 -31.08 -14.62
C HIS A 214 -4.43 -31.91 -15.30
N GLU A 215 -4.31 -32.16 -16.61
CA GLU A 215 -5.27 -32.94 -17.40
C GLU A 215 -6.71 -32.37 -17.34
N LEU A 216 -6.82 -31.05 -17.24
CA LEU A 216 -8.10 -30.31 -17.23
C LEU A 216 -8.50 -29.85 -18.65
N PRO A 217 -9.77 -29.48 -18.88
CA PRO A 217 -10.19 -28.85 -20.14
C PRO A 217 -9.38 -27.59 -20.46
N MET A 218 -8.80 -27.51 -21.66
CA MET A 218 -7.96 -26.38 -22.10
C MET A 218 -8.78 -25.22 -22.67
N ASP A 219 -9.81 -24.78 -21.94
CA ASP A 219 -10.73 -23.74 -22.39
C ASP A 219 -10.28 -22.31 -22.00
N GLY A 220 -9.26 -22.20 -21.12
CA GLY A 220 -8.80 -20.91 -20.61
C GLY A 220 -9.83 -20.19 -19.74
N LEU A 221 -10.79 -20.93 -19.19
CA LEU A 221 -11.79 -20.48 -18.22
C LEU A 221 -11.44 -21.04 -16.84
N VAL A 222 -11.62 -20.25 -15.78
CA VAL A 222 -11.51 -20.80 -14.41
C VAL A 222 -12.86 -21.34 -14.03
N THR A 223 -13.04 -22.65 -14.17
CA THR A 223 -14.23 -23.37 -13.75
C THR A 223 -14.07 -23.94 -12.33
N MET A 224 -15.09 -24.65 -11.83
CA MET A 224 -15.02 -25.30 -10.52
C MET A 224 -13.85 -26.27 -10.40
N ASP A 225 -13.52 -27.00 -11.47
CA ASP A 225 -12.44 -27.98 -11.44
C ASP A 225 -11.07 -27.30 -11.38
N ASP A 226 -10.91 -26.16 -12.06
CA ASP A 226 -9.72 -25.31 -11.93
C ASP A 226 -9.59 -24.76 -10.51
N TYR A 227 -10.68 -24.29 -9.90
CA TYR A 227 -10.66 -23.83 -8.50
C TYR A 227 -10.23 -24.94 -7.53
N ARG A 228 -10.68 -26.18 -7.74
CA ARG A 228 -10.27 -27.33 -6.92
C ARG A 228 -8.82 -27.69 -7.15
N ALA A 229 -8.37 -27.75 -8.40
CA ALA A 229 -7.00 -28.06 -8.76
C ALA A 229 -6.02 -26.99 -8.23
N LEU A 230 -6.45 -25.73 -8.18
CA LEU A 230 -5.72 -24.63 -7.55
C LEU A 230 -5.79 -24.66 -6.00
N HIS A 231 -6.49 -25.62 -5.40
CA HIS A 231 -6.73 -25.70 -3.95
C HIS A 231 -7.39 -24.44 -3.35
N LEU A 232 -8.19 -23.75 -4.14
CA LEU A 232 -8.93 -22.55 -3.73
C LEU A 232 -10.30 -22.89 -3.12
N VAL A 233 -10.82 -24.08 -3.45
CA VAL A 233 -12.05 -24.65 -2.89
C VAL A 233 -11.83 -26.13 -2.58
N LYS A 234 -12.70 -26.70 -1.72
CA LYS A 234 -12.69 -28.13 -1.36
C LYS A 234 -13.45 -28.97 -2.37
#